data_AF-A0A1B6HYR5-F1
#
_entry.id   AF-A0A1B6HYR5-F1
#
_cell.length_a   1.000
_cell.length_b   1.000
_cell.length_c   1.000
_cell.angle_alpha   90.00
_cell.angle_beta   90.00
_cell.angle_gamma   90.00
#
_symmetry.space_group_name_H-M   'P 1'
#
loop_
_entity.id
_entity.type
_entity.pdbx_description
1 polymer ?
#
loop_
_entity_poly.entity_id
_entity_poly.type
_entity_poly.pdbx_seq_one_letter_code
_entity_poly.pdbx_strand_id
1 'polypeptide(L)'
;MAAVLKKRALAEYSQVIQEQPVKPFKKLRLVKKKWSDTSAASVLIGLLEKQRSSNEAFQLLLRISDTPHLAEEDVAVAVKKLVEYYQQQTESFVKIKILSIFGDIGSEQGADIQNIIDDTLMLLKRETSHHVRAQGLATLLRLCKLMPDNIATHHKLILLAKQYLNDTSHLVKQKALDVLGELLPVGQQTEASLQTTVRLISDYAQSQDARVRSTAFNTLIVLHGRGLKLQASLYDETCEALK
;
A
#
# COMPACT_ATOMS: atom_id res chain seq x y z
N MET A 1 -42.47 -90.46 -16.82
CA MET A 1 -42.61 -89.20 -16.06
C MET A 1 -41.31 -88.87 -15.31
N ALA A 2 -40.29 -88.33 -15.99
CA ALA A 2 -39.03 -87.91 -15.33
C ALA A 2 -38.29 -86.76 -16.05
N ALA A 3 -38.91 -86.12 -17.06
CA ALA A 3 -38.27 -85.08 -17.87
C ALA A 3 -38.82 -83.65 -17.62
N VAL A 4 -39.84 -83.50 -16.75
CA VAL A 4 -40.53 -82.22 -16.54
C VAL A 4 -40.16 -81.57 -15.19
N LEU A 5 -39.53 -82.30 -14.27
CA LEU A 5 -39.16 -81.81 -12.93
C LEU A 5 -37.75 -81.19 -12.82
N LYS A 6 -36.92 -81.23 -13.86
CA LYS A 6 -35.61 -80.55 -13.87
C LYS A 6 -35.62 -79.12 -14.44
N LYS A 7 -36.74 -78.67 -15.01
CA LYS A 7 -36.85 -77.32 -15.60
C LYS A 7 -37.42 -76.25 -14.66
N ARG A 8 -37.95 -76.59 -13.48
CA ARG A 8 -38.48 -75.60 -12.52
C ARG A 8 -37.49 -75.21 -11.41
N ALA A 9 -36.50 -76.03 -11.09
CA ALA A 9 -35.54 -75.73 -10.01
C ALA A 9 -34.40 -74.78 -10.40
N LEU A 10 -34.22 -74.47 -11.69
CA LEU A 10 -33.16 -73.57 -12.18
C LEU A 10 -33.68 -72.15 -12.51
N ALA A 11 -34.98 -71.88 -12.32
CA ALA A 11 -35.58 -70.60 -12.68
C ALA A 11 -35.59 -69.57 -11.53
N GLU A 12 -35.30 -69.96 -10.29
CA GLU A 12 -35.43 -69.06 -9.12
C GLU A 12 -34.09 -68.50 -8.59
N TYR A 13 -32.95 -68.88 -9.17
CA TYR A 13 -31.64 -68.36 -8.75
C TYR A 13 -30.82 -67.82 -9.92
N SER A 14 -31.36 -66.82 -10.62
CA SER A 14 -30.55 -65.95 -11.48
C SER A 14 -31.22 -64.60 -11.70
N GLN A 15 -31.61 -63.93 -10.62
CA GLN A 15 -31.66 -62.46 -10.66
C GLN A 15 -30.25 -61.94 -10.46
N VAL A 16 -29.43 -62.03 -11.52
CA VAL A 16 -28.26 -61.16 -11.64
C VAL A 16 -28.84 -59.81 -12.01
N ILE A 17 -28.83 -58.89 -11.05
CA ILE A 17 -29.17 -57.49 -11.27
C ILE A 17 -28.27 -56.99 -12.41
N GLN A 18 -28.85 -56.81 -13.60
CA GLN A 18 -28.19 -56.12 -14.69
C GLN A 18 -28.15 -54.65 -14.28
N GLU A 19 -27.09 -54.24 -13.59
CA GLU A 19 -26.74 -52.84 -13.46
C GLU A 19 -26.61 -52.28 -14.89
N GLN A 20 -27.49 -51.32 -15.23
CA GLN A 20 -27.34 -50.57 -16.47
C GLN A 20 -25.91 -50.03 -16.53
N PRO A 21 -25.23 -50.11 -17.68
CA PRO A 21 -23.88 -49.56 -17.79
C PRO A 21 -23.95 -48.08 -17.46
N VAL A 22 -23.43 -47.72 -16.27
CA VAL A 22 -23.32 -46.34 -15.83
C VAL A 22 -22.51 -45.63 -16.89
N LYS A 23 -23.17 -44.77 -17.68
CA LYS A 23 -22.51 -43.96 -18.70
C LYS A 23 -21.29 -43.31 -18.03
N PRO A 24 -20.08 -43.49 -18.57
CA PRO A 24 -18.88 -43.00 -17.90
C PRO A 24 -19.05 -41.49 -17.72
N PHE A 25 -19.16 -41.06 -16.46
CA PHE A 25 -19.18 -39.65 -16.13
C PHE A 25 -17.93 -39.03 -16.76
N LYS A 26 -18.11 -38.14 -17.73
CA LYS A 26 -17.01 -37.38 -18.31
C LYS A 26 -16.40 -36.57 -17.18
N LYS A 27 -15.33 -37.09 -16.57
CA LYS A 27 -14.57 -36.38 -15.55
C LYS A 27 -14.04 -35.12 -16.23
N LEU A 28 -14.54 -33.97 -15.80
CA LEU A 28 -13.98 -32.68 -16.17
C LEU A 28 -12.51 -32.69 -15.75
N ARG A 29 -11.62 -32.92 -16.72
CA ARG A 29 -10.19 -32.68 -16.51
C ARG A 29 -10.02 -31.18 -16.57
N LEU A 30 -9.98 -30.55 -15.41
CA LEU A 30 -9.45 -29.20 -15.25
C LEU A 30 -7.99 -29.23 -15.69
N VAL A 31 -7.77 -29.01 -16.98
CA VAL A 31 -6.44 -28.66 -17.48
C VAL A 31 -6.18 -27.28 -16.91
N LYS A 32 -5.20 -27.15 -16.00
CA LYS A 32 -4.56 -25.86 -15.73
C LYS A 32 -3.99 -25.41 -17.07
N LYS A 33 -4.78 -24.65 -17.82
CA LYS A 33 -4.26 -23.82 -18.90
C LYS A 33 -3.20 -22.97 -18.22
N LYS A 34 -1.94 -23.02 -18.67
CA LYS A 34 -0.94 -22.04 -18.21
C LYS A 34 -1.52 -20.69 -18.61
N TRP A 35 -2.15 -20.01 -17.65
CA TRP A 35 -2.61 -18.65 -17.86
C TRP A 35 -1.35 -17.84 -18.14
N SER A 36 -1.47 -16.86 -19.03
CA SER A 36 -0.45 -15.88 -19.37
C SER A 36 0.45 -15.59 -18.16
N ASP A 37 1.76 -15.56 -18.34
CA ASP A 37 2.73 -15.17 -17.28
C ASP A 37 2.43 -13.74 -16.72
N THR A 38 1.50 -13.03 -17.37
CA THR A 38 0.93 -11.76 -16.93
C THR A 38 -0.04 -11.92 -15.76
N SER A 39 0.29 -11.29 -14.64
CA SER A 39 -0.56 -11.22 -13.45
C SER A 39 -1.90 -10.52 -13.72
N ALA A 40 -2.96 -10.92 -13.03
CA ALA A 40 -4.30 -10.32 -13.17
C ALA A 40 -4.26 -8.81 -12.90
N ALA A 41 -3.43 -8.37 -11.94
CA ALA A 41 -3.23 -6.96 -11.62
C ALA A 41 -2.59 -6.18 -12.79
N SER A 42 -1.59 -6.75 -13.48
CA SER A 42 -0.97 -6.14 -14.67
C SER A 42 -1.98 -5.93 -15.80
N VAL A 43 -2.88 -6.90 -16.02
CA VAL A 43 -3.98 -6.76 -16.99
C VAL A 43 -4.91 -5.60 -16.60
N LEU A 44 -5.31 -5.51 -15.33
CA LEU A 44 -6.18 -4.43 -14.84
C LEU A 44 -5.51 -3.05 -14.99
N ILE A 45 -4.22 -2.94 -14.69
CA ILE A 45 -3.45 -1.69 -14.89
C ILE A 45 -3.44 -1.29 -16.37
N GLY A 46 -3.25 -2.25 -17.28
CA GLY A 46 -3.33 -2.01 -18.72
C GLY A 46 -4.70 -1.57 -19.23
N LEU A 47 -5.77 -1.74 -18.45
CA LEU A 47 -7.12 -1.28 -18.80
C LEU A 47 -7.41 0.15 -18.33
N LEU A 48 -6.54 0.77 -17.52
CA LEU A 48 -6.72 2.15 -17.02
C LEU A 48 -6.78 3.18 -18.15
N GLU A 49 -5.93 3.02 -19.17
CA GLU A 49 -5.89 3.90 -20.35
C GLU A 49 -7.22 3.91 -21.14
N LYS A 50 -8.04 2.87 -20.98
CA LYS A 50 -9.31 2.73 -21.70
C LYS A 50 -10.49 3.35 -20.94
N GLN A 51 -10.30 3.75 -19.68
CA GLN A 51 -11.38 4.30 -18.86
C GLN A 51 -11.68 5.75 -19.28
N ARG A 52 -12.98 6.07 -19.42
CA ARG A 52 -13.42 7.40 -19.87
C ARG A 52 -13.80 8.33 -18.72
N SER A 53 -14.11 7.75 -17.57
CA SER A 53 -14.48 8.47 -16.35
C SER A 53 -13.49 8.20 -15.22
N SER A 54 -13.18 9.25 -14.45
CA SER A 54 -12.39 9.15 -13.22
C SER A 54 -13.00 8.18 -12.21
N ASN A 55 -14.33 8.02 -12.20
CA ASN A 55 -15.02 7.06 -11.33
C ASN A 55 -14.77 5.60 -11.76
N GLU A 56 -14.84 5.32 -13.06
CA GLU A 56 -14.54 3.98 -13.60
C GLU A 56 -13.07 3.62 -13.35
N ALA A 57 -12.18 4.58 -13.58
CA ALA A 57 -10.76 4.45 -13.27
C ALA A 57 -10.54 4.14 -11.79
N PHE A 58 -11.18 4.87 -10.89
CA PHE A 58 -11.06 4.64 -9.46
C PHE A 58 -11.59 3.26 -9.04
N GLN A 59 -12.72 2.81 -9.57
CA GLN A 59 -13.23 1.45 -9.31
C GLN A 59 -12.24 0.38 -9.78
N LEU A 60 -11.58 0.61 -10.91
CA LEU A 60 -10.54 -0.30 -11.41
C LEU A 60 -9.30 -0.29 -10.51
N LEU A 61 -8.88 0.89 -10.03
CA LEU A 61 -7.77 1.02 -9.06
C LEU A 61 -8.08 0.36 -7.71
N LEU A 62 -9.33 0.40 -7.24
CA LEU A 62 -9.75 -0.35 -6.06
C LEU A 62 -9.57 -1.86 -6.29
N ARG A 63 -10.04 -2.38 -7.43
CA ARG A 63 -9.85 -3.79 -7.79
C ARG A 63 -8.37 -4.18 -7.90
N ILE A 64 -7.52 -3.30 -8.40
CA ILE A 64 -6.08 -3.53 -8.46
C ILE A 64 -5.52 -3.75 -7.05
N SER A 65 -5.88 -2.91 -6.06
CA SER A 65 -5.46 -3.12 -4.67
C SER A 65 -6.03 -4.41 -4.04
N ASP A 66 -7.20 -4.84 -4.46
CA ASP A 66 -7.82 -6.09 -3.95
C ASP A 66 -7.25 -7.34 -4.64
N THR A 67 -6.49 -7.19 -5.74
CA THR A 67 -5.95 -8.30 -6.51
C THR A 67 -4.61 -8.74 -5.91
N PRO A 68 -4.40 -10.04 -5.65
CA PRO A 68 -3.15 -10.52 -5.06
C PRO A 68 -1.98 -10.42 -6.04
N HIS A 69 -0.87 -9.88 -5.55
CA HIS A 69 0.52 -9.88 -6.06
C HIS A 69 0.73 -9.60 -7.56
N LEU A 70 1.67 -8.71 -7.87
CA LEU A 70 2.17 -8.61 -9.24
C LEU A 70 3.19 -9.71 -9.50
N ALA A 71 3.19 -10.23 -10.73
CA ALA A 71 4.32 -11.03 -11.18
C ALA A 71 5.56 -10.13 -11.22
N GLU A 72 6.70 -10.64 -10.76
CA GLU A 72 7.95 -9.89 -10.64
C GLU A 72 8.32 -9.15 -11.94
N GLU A 73 8.16 -9.82 -13.07
CA GLU A 73 8.47 -9.28 -14.41
C GLU A 73 7.51 -8.14 -14.84
N ASP A 74 6.30 -8.10 -14.27
CA ASP A 74 5.31 -7.06 -14.57
C ASP A 74 5.49 -5.80 -13.72
N VAL A 75 6.22 -5.86 -12.59
CA VAL A 75 6.26 -4.79 -11.59
C VAL A 75 6.75 -3.46 -12.18
N ALA A 76 7.90 -3.49 -12.87
CA ALA A 76 8.48 -2.28 -13.46
C ALA A 76 7.55 -1.63 -14.50
N VAL A 77 6.92 -2.46 -15.34
CA VAL A 77 5.97 -2.01 -16.37
C VAL A 77 4.72 -1.40 -15.74
N ALA A 78 4.22 -2.02 -14.66
CA ALA A 78 3.06 -1.54 -13.93
C ALA A 78 3.30 -0.18 -13.27
N VAL A 79 4.45 -0.01 -12.59
CA VAL A 79 4.84 1.28 -11.99
C VAL A 79 4.88 2.36 -13.07
N LYS A 80 5.55 2.10 -14.20
CA LYS A 80 5.65 3.05 -15.30
C LYS A 80 4.28 3.48 -15.83
N LYS A 81 3.39 2.52 -16.09
CA LYS A 81 2.01 2.80 -16.54
C LYS A 81 1.23 3.63 -15.52
N LEU A 82 1.37 3.34 -14.22
CA LEU A 82 0.70 4.09 -13.17
C LEU A 82 1.25 5.52 -13.04
N VAL A 83 2.56 5.74 -13.22
CA VAL A 83 3.18 7.08 -13.27
C VAL A 83 2.64 7.88 -14.45
N GLU A 84 2.64 7.29 -15.64
CA GLU A 84 2.10 7.93 -16.86
C GLU A 84 0.61 8.26 -16.69
N TYR A 85 -0.16 7.32 -16.14
CA TYR A 85 -1.58 7.52 -15.89
C TYR A 85 -1.84 8.62 -14.86
N TYR A 86 -1.08 8.67 -13.76
CA TYR A 86 -1.17 9.70 -12.72
C TYR A 86 -1.03 11.10 -13.32
N GLN A 87 -0.05 11.30 -14.21
CA GLN A 87 0.24 12.61 -14.80
C GLN A 87 -0.91 13.13 -15.68
N GLN A 88 -1.74 12.24 -16.21
CA GLN A 88 -2.91 12.58 -17.02
C GLN A 88 -4.15 12.89 -16.15
N GLN A 89 -4.15 12.54 -14.86
CA GLN A 89 -5.30 12.72 -14.00
C GLN A 89 -5.41 14.14 -13.44
N THR A 90 -6.62 14.68 -13.43
CA THR A 90 -6.97 15.92 -12.72
C THR A 90 -7.50 15.64 -11.32
N GLU A 91 -8.27 14.55 -11.18
CA GLU A 91 -9.02 14.23 -9.97
C GLU A 91 -8.11 13.74 -8.83
N SER A 92 -8.19 14.43 -7.68
CA SER A 92 -7.34 14.13 -6.52
C SER A 92 -7.53 12.71 -5.98
N PHE A 93 -8.76 12.17 -5.97
CA PHE A 93 -9.04 10.85 -5.41
C PHE A 93 -8.40 9.71 -6.23
N VAL A 94 -8.32 9.86 -7.56
CA VAL A 94 -7.64 8.92 -8.44
C VAL A 94 -6.13 8.94 -8.17
N LYS A 95 -5.54 10.14 -8.11
CA LYS A 95 -4.12 10.34 -7.77
C LYS A 95 -3.75 9.75 -6.41
N ILE A 96 -4.56 9.99 -5.38
CA ILE A 96 -4.38 9.43 -4.03
C ILE A 96 -4.35 7.90 -4.10
N LYS A 97 -5.28 7.30 -4.85
CA LYS A 97 -5.33 5.84 -4.96
C LYS A 97 -4.13 5.27 -5.70
N ILE A 98 -3.65 5.93 -6.75
CA ILE A 98 -2.41 5.53 -7.45
C ILE A 98 -1.20 5.59 -6.49
N LEU A 99 -1.06 6.67 -5.70
CA LEU A 99 0.01 6.78 -4.70
C LEU A 99 -0.11 5.71 -3.63
N SER A 100 -1.33 5.33 -3.21
CA SER A 100 -1.53 4.19 -2.31
C SER A 100 -0.98 2.91 -2.94
N ILE A 101 -1.33 2.64 -4.20
CA ILE A 101 -0.88 1.44 -4.93
C ILE A 101 0.65 1.39 -5.06
N PHE A 102 1.34 2.52 -5.25
CA PHE A 102 2.81 2.52 -5.26
C PHE A 102 3.43 1.95 -3.98
N GLY A 103 2.86 2.24 -2.82
CA GLY A 103 3.37 1.65 -1.59
C GLY A 103 3.00 0.17 -1.44
N ASP A 104 1.92 -0.29 -2.08
CA ASP A 104 1.55 -1.71 -2.10
C ASP A 104 2.54 -2.47 -2.98
N ILE A 105 2.79 -1.96 -4.20
CA ILE A 105 3.80 -2.48 -5.13
C ILE A 105 5.19 -2.49 -4.50
N GLY A 106 5.57 -1.46 -3.72
CA GLY A 106 6.87 -1.44 -3.06
C GLY A 106 7.10 -2.60 -2.07
N SER A 107 6.04 -3.28 -1.63
CA SER A 107 6.12 -4.47 -0.76
C SER A 107 6.18 -5.78 -1.55
N GLU A 108 6.07 -5.75 -2.88
CA GLU A 108 6.10 -6.91 -3.77
C GLU A 108 7.54 -7.36 -4.08
N GLN A 109 7.70 -8.62 -4.49
CA GLN A 109 9.01 -9.15 -4.90
C GLN A 109 9.47 -8.51 -6.22
N GLY A 110 10.76 -8.18 -6.30
CA GLY A 110 11.40 -7.49 -7.43
C GLY A 110 10.98 -6.03 -7.63
N ALA A 111 10.29 -5.42 -6.66
CA ALA A 111 10.01 -4.00 -6.69
C ALA A 111 11.30 -3.17 -6.56
N ASP A 112 11.54 -2.28 -7.52
CA ASP A 112 12.55 -1.24 -7.41
C ASP A 112 12.01 -0.10 -6.53
N ILE A 113 12.14 -0.27 -5.21
CA ILE A 113 11.64 0.66 -4.19
C ILE A 113 12.25 2.05 -4.38
N GLN A 114 13.55 2.13 -4.76
CA GLN A 114 14.23 3.41 -4.94
C GLN A 114 13.64 4.17 -6.14
N ASN A 115 13.41 3.49 -7.27
CA ASN A 115 12.78 4.11 -8.42
C ASN A 115 11.36 4.60 -8.09
N ILE A 116 10.55 3.80 -7.38
CA ILE A 116 9.19 4.20 -6.97
C ILE A 116 9.22 5.46 -6.08
N ILE A 117 10.21 5.55 -5.17
CA ILE A 117 10.40 6.75 -4.34
C ILE A 117 10.75 7.97 -5.19
N ASP A 118 11.72 7.84 -6.09
CA ASP A 118 12.18 8.96 -6.93
C ASP A 118 11.05 9.45 -7.87
N ASP A 119 10.28 8.53 -8.45
CA ASP A 119 9.07 8.83 -9.22
C ASP A 119 8.02 9.54 -8.37
N THR A 120 7.74 9.03 -7.16
CA THR A 120 6.78 9.65 -6.25
C THR A 120 7.21 11.07 -5.84
N LEU A 121 8.49 11.28 -5.51
CA LEU A 121 9.04 12.60 -5.20
C LEU A 121 8.90 13.56 -6.39
N MET A 122 9.13 13.09 -7.61
CA MET A 122 8.96 13.88 -8.83
C MET A 122 7.50 14.30 -9.04
N LEU A 123 6.54 13.39 -8.86
CA LEU A 123 5.11 13.67 -9.00
C LEU A 123 4.64 14.73 -7.99
N LEU A 124 5.09 14.64 -6.74
CA LEU A 124 4.69 15.59 -5.67
C LEU A 124 5.20 17.02 -5.89
N LYS A 125 6.29 17.23 -6.64
CA LYS A 125 6.79 18.59 -6.94
C LYS A 125 5.78 19.47 -7.66
N ARG A 126 4.89 18.87 -8.46
CA ARG A 126 3.87 19.58 -9.26
C ARG A 126 2.49 19.56 -8.62
N GLU A 127 2.35 18.94 -7.45
CA GLU A 127 1.05 18.68 -6.86
C GLU A 127 0.57 19.84 -6.00
N THR A 128 -0.70 20.21 -6.17
CA THR A 128 -1.34 21.33 -5.45
C THR A 128 -2.32 20.83 -4.38
N SER A 129 -2.89 19.64 -4.56
CA SER A 129 -3.89 19.10 -3.65
C SER A 129 -3.26 18.64 -2.32
N HIS A 130 -3.77 19.18 -1.21
CA HIS A 130 -3.30 18.82 0.14
C HIS A 130 -3.50 17.33 0.46
N HIS A 131 -4.62 16.74 0.01
CA HIS A 131 -4.87 15.31 0.23
C HIS A 131 -3.88 14.43 -0.55
N VAL A 132 -3.52 14.85 -1.76
CA VAL A 132 -2.53 14.11 -2.57
C VAL A 132 -1.13 14.24 -1.96
N ARG A 133 -0.73 15.44 -1.50
CA ARG A 133 0.55 15.63 -0.77
C ARG A 133 0.63 14.78 0.50
N ALA A 134 -0.44 14.76 1.29
CA ALA A 134 -0.52 13.97 2.50
C ALA A 134 -0.41 12.47 2.22
N GLN A 135 -1.11 11.97 1.20
CA GLN A 135 -0.98 10.59 0.75
C GLN A 135 0.42 10.29 0.22
N GLY A 136 1.02 11.22 -0.52
CA GLY A 136 2.39 11.10 -1.02
C GLY A 136 3.40 10.93 0.10
N LEU A 137 3.32 11.76 1.15
CA LEU A 137 4.16 11.60 2.35
C LEU A 137 3.94 10.23 3.02
N ALA A 138 2.69 9.78 3.14
CA ALA A 138 2.38 8.47 3.73
C ALA A 138 2.99 7.32 2.91
N THR A 139 2.87 7.37 1.58
CA THR A 139 3.44 6.39 0.67
C THR A 139 4.97 6.40 0.75
N LEU A 140 5.60 7.57 0.68
CA LEU A 140 7.06 7.72 0.78
C LEU A 140 7.60 7.19 2.11
N LEU A 141 6.92 7.47 3.21
CA LEU A 141 7.29 6.95 4.53
C LEU A 141 7.23 5.42 4.57
N ARG A 142 6.14 4.84 4.05
CA ARG A 142 5.99 3.38 3.95
C ARG A 142 7.14 2.75 3.14
N LEU A 143 7.48 3.32 1.98
CA LEU A 143 8.58 2.85 1.14
C LEU A 143 9.94 3.01 1.82
N CYS A 144 10.19 4.11 2.52
CA CYS A 144 11.43 4.33 3.26
C CYS A 144 11.63 3.31 4.40
N LYS A 145 10.54 2.88 5.06
CA LYS A 145 10.60 1.83 6.09
C LYS A 145 11.03 0.47 5.53
N LEU A 146 10.84 0.22 4.23
CA LEU A 146 11.31 -0.99 3.54
C LEU A 146 12.81 -0.93 3.20
N MET A 147 13.43 0.26 3.27
CA MET A 147 14.85 0.48 3.02
C MET A 147 15.52 1.20 4.21
N PRO A 148 15.69 0.52 5.35
CA PRO A 148 16.20 1.15 6.58
C PRO A 148 17.64 1.70 6.44
N ASP A 149 18.46 1.10 5.58
CA ASP A 149 19.87 1.48 5.42
C ASP A 149 20.09 2.67 4.46
N ASN A 150 19.05 3.13 3.77
CA ASN A 150 19.16 4.19 2.79
C ASN A 150 19.03 5.59 3.42
N ILE A 151 20.07 5.97 4.16
CA ILE A 151 20.20 7.24 4.88
C ILE A 151 19.97 8.44 3.94
N ALA A 152 20.49 8.38 2.71
CA ALA A 152 20.36 9.46 1.73
C ALA A 152 18.89 9.74 1.38
N THR A 153 18.12 8.68 1.11
CA THR A 153 16.69 8.79 0.81
C THR A 153 15.88 9.25 2.02
N HIS A 154 16.17 8.73 3.21
CA HIS A 154 15.52 9.20 4.45
C HIS A 154 15.77 10.69 4.70
N HIS A 155 17.01 11.16 4.46
CA HIS A 155 17.35 12.58 4.61
C HIS A 155 16.57 13.47 3.63
N LYS A 156 16.45 13.06 2.36
CA LYS A 156 15.62 13.78 1.37
C LYS A 156 14.16 13.89 1.85
N LEU A 157 13.60 12.81 2.38
CA LEU A 157 12.22 12.79 2.86
C LEU A 157 12.02 13.66 4.12
N ILE A 158 13.00 13.71 5.04
CA ILE A 158 12.98 14.62 6.18
C ILE A 158 12.98 16.09 5.74
N LEU A 159 13.79 16.45 4.74
CA LEU A 159 13.81 17.82 4.20
C LEU A 159 12.47 18.19 3.57
N LEU A 160 11.86 17.27 2.82
CA LEU A 160 10.53 17.46 2.24
C LEU A 160 9.45 17.62 3.32
N ALA A 161 9.48 16.80 4.37
CA ALA A 161 8.57 16.90 5.50
C ALA A 161 8.69 18.26 6.20
N LYS A 162 9.92 18.72 6.46
CA LYS A 162 10.16 20.07 7.02
C LYS A 162 9.58 21.19 6.15
N GLN A 163 9.69 21.08 4.83
CA GLN A 163 9.06 22.02 3.91
C GLN A 163 7.54 21.98 4.01
N TYR A 164 6.96 20.78 4.11
CA TYR A 164 5.51 20.56 4.15
C TYR A 164 4.86 20.91 5.49
N LEU A 165 5.63 21.10 6.56
CA LEU A 165 5.13 21.67 7.82
C LEU A 165 4.57 23.10 7.64
N ASN A 166 5.05 23.84 6.65
CA ASN A 166 4.56 25.17 6.32
C ASN A 166 3.29 25.17 5.45
N ASP A 167 2.76 24.00 5.09
CA ASP A 167 1.52 23.88 4.32
C ASP A 167 0.32 24.46 5.12
N THR A 168 -0.74 24.89 4.44
CA THR A 168 -1.93 25.44 5.12
C THR A 168 -2.80 24.35 5.73
N SER A 169 -2.74 23.13 5.20
CA SER A 169 -3.57 22.00 5.62
C SER A 169 -2.98 21.28 6.83
N HIS A 170 -3.79 21.11 7.87
CA HIS A 170 -3.45 20.29 9.03
C HIS A 170 -3.06 18.85 8.62
N LEU A 171 -3.74 18.26 7.63
CA LEU A 171 -3.49 16.88 7.19
C LEU A 171 -2.06 16.70 6.68
N VAL A 172 -1.55 17.67 5.91
CA VAL A 172 -0.18 17.65 5.39
C VAL A 172 0.82 17.81 6.54
N LYS A 173 0.55 18.73 7.48
CA LYS A 173 1.37 18.89 8.69
C LYS A 173 1.43 17.62 9.53
N GLN A 174 0.30 16.97 9.76
CA GLN A 174 0.24 15.72 10.51
C GLN A 174 1.11 14.66 9.85
N LYS A 175 1.00 14.47 8.53
CA LYS A 175 1.84 13.49 7.82
C LYS A 175 3.31 13.87 7.78
N ALA A 176 3.64 15.16 7.73
CA ALA A 176 5.02 15.61 7.85
C ALA A 176 5.60 15.34 9.24
N LEU A 177 4.82 15.53 10.31
CA LEU A 177 5.22 15.19 11.68
C LEU A 177 5.42 13.68 11.85
N ASP A 178 4.51 12.85 11.32
CA ASP A 178 4.65 11.38 11.32
C ASP A 178 5.99 10.96 10.68
N VAL A 179 6.34 11.56 9.53
CA VAL A 179 7.62 11.30 8.84
C VAL A 179 8.82 11.66 9.70
N LEU A 180 8.79 12.80 10.39
CA LEU A 180 9.89 13.22 11.27
C LEU A 180 10.05 12.27 12.46
N GLY A 181 8.95 11.84 13.07
CA GLY A 181 8.96 10.92 14.21
C GLY A 181 9.55 9.56 13.87
N GLU A 182 9.31 9.08 12.64
CA GLU A 182 9.68 7.75 12.19
C GLU A 182 11.08 7.67 11.57
N LEU A 183 11.61 8.77 11.03
CA LEU A 183 12.91 8.77 10.36
C LEU A 183 14.04 9.39 11.17
N LEU A 184 13.74 10.22 12.18
CA LEU A 184 14.78 10.78 13.05
C LEU A 184 15.17 9.81 14.18
N PRO A 185 16.43 9.84 14.65
CA PRO A 185 17.57 10.51 14.03
C PRO A 185 18.01 9.78 12.74
N VAL A 186 18.48 10.53 11.75
CA VAL A 186 18.96 9.97 10.48
C VAL A 186 20.47 10.22 10.32
N GLY A 187 21.25 9.15 10.12
CA GLY A 187 22.69 9.23 9.90
C GLY A 187 23.47 9.93 11.03
N GLN A 188 24.60 10.54 10.71
CA GLN A 188 25.45 11.28 11.65
C GLN A 188 24.99 12.75 11.79
N GLN A 189 23.77 12.96 12.29
CA GLN A 189 23.34 14.31 12.65
C GLN A 189 24.05 14.77 13.93
N THR A 190 24.51 16.02 13.93
CA THR A 190 24.98 16.66 15.16
C THR A 190 23.83 16.83 16.14
N GLU A 191 24.12 16.67 17.43
CA GLU A 191 23.12 16.82 18.50
C GLU A 191 22.39 18.17 18.40
N ALA A 192 23.11 19.25 18.05
CA ALA A 192 22.51 20.56 17.82
C ALA A 192 21.45 20.57 16.70
N SER A 193 21.70 19.90 15.57
CA SER A 193 20.75 19.83 14.45
C SER A 193 19.50 19.03 14.83
N LEU A 194 19.70 17.94 15.57
CA LEU A 194 18.62 17.11 16.08
C LEU A 194 17.75 17.90 17.08
N GLN A 195 18.38 18.59 18.04
CA GLN A 195 17.68 19.42 19.02
C GLN A 195 16.90 20.57 18.37
N THR A 196 17.44 21.22 17.33
CA THR A 196 16.67 22.22 16.54
C THR A 196 15.45 21.60 15.87
N THR A 197 15.55 20.37 15.38
CA THR A 197 14.42 19.68 14.77
C THR A 197 13.38 19.25 15.81
N VAL A 198 13.81 18.83 17.01
CA VAL A 198 12.91 18.52 18.13
C VAL A 198 12.17 19.78 18.58
N ARG A 199 12.87 20.91 18.74
CA ARG A 199 12.24 22.20 19.05
C ARG A 199 11.21 22.61 18.01
N LEU A 200 11.54 22.45 16.72
CA LEU A 200 10.58 22.70 15.64
C LEU A 200 9.31 21.85 15.81
N ILE A 201 9.43 20.56 16.19
CA ILE A 201 8.27 19.70 16.45
C ILE A 201 7.49 20.20 17.68
N SER A 202 8.19 20.62 18.73
CA SER A 202 7.59 21.21 19.94
C SER A 202 6.78 22.48 19.63
N ASP A 203 7.24 23.34 18.73
CA ASP A 203 6.49 24.53 18.31
C ASP A 203 5.12 24.15 17.71
N TYR A 204 5.03 23.02 17.00
CA TYR A 204 3.75 22.50 16.48
C TYR A 204 2.85 21.90 17.57
N ALA A 205 3.37 21.59 18.76
CA ALA A 205 2.56 21.23 19.91
C ALA A 205 1.72 22.41 20.43
N GLN A 206 2.10 23.64 20.09
CA GLN A 206 1.34 24.86 20.38
C GLN A 206 0.51 25.34 19.17
N SER A 207 0.31 24.49 18.17
CA SER A 207 -0.51 24.84 17.00
C SER A 207 -1.95 25.17 17.38
N GLN A 208 -2.57 26.09 16.63
CA GLN A 208 -4.00 26.42 16.78
C GLN A 208 -4.92 25.23 16.46
N ASP A 209 -4.48 24.31 15.59
CA ASP A 209 -5.25 23.12 15.25
C ASP A 209 -4.93 21.97 16.21
N ALA A 210 -5.93 21.54 16.97
CA ALA A 210 -5.79 20.46 17.95
C ALA A 210 -5.28 19.14 17.35
N ARG A 211 -5.59 18.85 16.08
CA ARG A 211 -5.12 17.63 15.38
C ARG A 211 -3.61 17.69 15.15
N VAL A 212 -3.09 18.87 14.80
CA VAL A 212 -1.65 19.09 14.64
C VAL A 212 -0.95 18.98 15.99
N ARG A 213 -1.51 19.58 17.05
CA ARG A 213 -0.97 19.46 18.41
C ARG A 213 -0.86 18.01 18.87
N SER A 214 -1.95 17.24 18.74
CA SER A 214 -1.97 15.83 19.11
C SER A 214 -0.91 15.03 18.34
N THR A 215 -0.73 15.32 17.06
CA THR A 215 0.27 14.63 16.22
C THR A 215 1.69 15.02 16.60
N ALA A 216 1.94 16.30 16.95
CA ALA A 216 3.24 16.75 17.44
C ALA A 216 3.61 16.04 18.76
N PHE A 217 2.67 15.93 19.71
CA PHE A 217 2.91 15.15 20.93
C PHE A 217 3.18 13.67 20.64
N ASN A 218 2.39 13.03 19.77
CA ASN A 218 2.65 11.64 19.37
C ASN A 218 4.03 11.49 18.72
N THR A 219 4.45 12.46 17.91
CA THR A 219 5.78 12.48 17.28
C THR A 219 6.89 12.54 18.33
N LEU A 220 6.75 13.42 19.34
CA LEU A 220 7.69 13.53 20.46
C LEU A 220 7.77 12.23 21.27
N ILE A 221 6.63 11.59 21.53
CA ILE A 221 6.55 10.30 22.21
C ILE A 221 7.29 9.22 21.41
N VAL A 222 7.07 9.14 20.10
CA VAL A 222 7.75 8.18 19.21
C VAL A 222 9.26 8.41 19.25
N LEU A 223 9.72 9.65 19.15
CA LEU A 223 11.15 9.98 19.22
C LEU A 223 11.76 9.56 20.57
N HIS A 224 11.05 9.84 21.67
CA HIS A 224 11.50 9.45 23.00
C HIS A 224 11.57 7.92 23.16
N GLY A 225 10.53 7.21 22.72
CA GLY A 225 10.47 5.75 22.75
C GLY A 225 11.60 5.08 21.93
N ARG A 226 12.15 5.80 20.95
CA ARG A 226 13.31 5.38 20.14
C ARG A 226 14.66 5.81 20.73
N GLY A 227 14.68 6.33 21.96
CA GLY A 227 15.88 6.65 22.72
C GLY A 227 16.36 8.10 22.62
N LEU A 228 15.58 9.00 22.00
CA LEU A 228 15.93 10.42 21.92
C LEU A 228 15.66 11.10 23.27
N LYS A 229 16.67 11.83 23.78
CA LYS A 229 16.53 12.63 25.00
C LYS A 229 15.81 13.94 24.71
N LEU A 230 14.59 14.06 25.23
CA LEU A 230 13.80 15.29 25.17
C LEU A 230 14.24 16.26 26.27
N GLN A 231 14.08 17.57 26.02
CA GLN A 231 14.39 18.61 27.00
C GLN A 231 13.31 18.65 28.10
N ALA A 232 13.72 18.85 29.35
CA ALA A 232 12.79 18.89 30.48
C ALA A 232 11.77 20.05 30.39
N SER A 233 12.13 21.16 29.71
CA SER A 233 11.23 22.29 29.46
C SER A 233 9.94 21.91 28.73
N LEU A 234 10.00 20.83 27.94
CA LEU A 234 8.86 20.30 27.22
C LEU A 234 7.73 19.83 28.16
N TYR A 235 8.07 19.46 29.40
CA TYR A 235 7.08 19.06 30.40
C TYR A 235 6.14 20.21 30.74
N ASP A 236 6.69 21.41 31.00
CA ASP A 236 5.88 22.58 31.33
C ASP A 236 5.01 22.99 30.13
N GLU A 237 5.58 22.98 28.93
CA GLU A 237 4.86 23.26 27.67
C GLU A 237 3.70 22.27 27.44
N THR A 238 3.93 20.97 27.69
CA THR A 238 2.88 19.95 27.60
C THR A 238 1.80 20.14 28.66
N CYS A 239 2.17 20.51 29.88
CA CYS A 239 1.21 20.78 30.97
C CYS A 239 0.35 22.00 30.67
N GLU A 240 0.91 23.04 30.03
CA GLU A 240 0.16 24.21 29.58
C GLU A 240 -0.85 23.85 28.48
N ALA A 241 -0.45 23.01 27.52
CA ALA A 241 -1.33 22.57 26.44
C ALA A 241 -2.51 21.67 26.89
N LEU A 242 -2.46 21.13 28.12
CA LEU A 242 -3.51 20.31 28.72
C LEU A 242 -4.54 21.11 29.54
N LYS A 243 -4.30 22.40 29.79
CA LYS A 243 -5.22 23.30 30.51
C LYS A 243 -6.30 23.83 29.58
#